data_AF-A0A9Q4Q4E1-F1
#
_entry.id   AF-A0A9Q4Q4E1-F1
#
_cell.length_a   1.000
_cell.length_b   1.000
_cell.length_c   1.000
_cell.angle_alpha   90.00
_cell.angle_beta   90.00
_cell.angle_gamma   90.00
#
_symmetry.space_group_name_H-M   'P 1'
#
loop_
_entity.id
_entity.type
_entity.pdbx_description
1 polymer ?
#
loop_
_entity_poly.entity_id
_entity_poly.type
_entity_poly.pdbx_seq_one_letter_code
_entity_poly.pdbx_strand_id
1 'polypeptide(L)'
;MTTNEHETRRDRNSDEITTPTDHSRRAFLAMTGVGTTGVAAGAFADPVRADVDTTDRGIETPWLERDGNVLRDPAGNEVVLRGVNVIDPARTARSWRRPLSETIDHATDPDRSWHARIIRIPVQTGDIVTVDPADGSVSGDPQNEVDPGTITQEQLEAYIEHHLRPVVDHCAEIGVYCIVDYHRHADTSLEYTDPALDEEVRMFWDVVAPEFADESHVLYELYNEPIGPYAGQDPGEDYRIRGDDAEQAWLEWRETAQPWVDTIRSHAERNVVIIGSPRWSQYTYWAPRHEFEGENLAYSGHVYAGHDGLRPLGDYFGEPSEEVPVFLTEFGYQRDAGSPLSGTTSEDGAAFESFFDEYDTVHPQIWCFDRSWKPYMFDGDAPDEWTLLGGEDYQGEWWQTFLAERRTDDLPQTGGGSETISVGEYEARDIDGDGLYEDVNGDNETTHGDVNALFENRNADGVQNNPEKFDFDGNGRFGFSDILELLERL
;
A
#
# COMPACT_ATOMS: atom_id res chain seq x y z
N MET A 1 -70.56 -8.32 6.39
CA MET A 1 -70.11 -8.04 7.77
C MET A 1 -69.05 -6.95 7.63
N THR A 2 -69.35 -5.67 7.87
CA THR A 2 -69.37 -4.98 9.19
C THR A 2 -68.02 -5.10 9.91
N THR A 3 -67.33 -4.08 10.47
CA THR A 3 -67.43 -2.59 10.58
C THR A 3 -66.15 -2.16 11.37
N ASN A 4 -65.59 -0.95 11.36
CA ASN A 4 -65.96 0.38 10.85
C ASN A 4 -64.69 1.25 10.63
N GLU A 5 -64.82 2.48 10.13
CA GLU A 5 -63.79 3.54 10.26
C GLU A 5 -63.75 4.15 11.68
N HIS A 6 -62.60 4.68 12.10
CA HIS A 6 -62.54 5.97 12.80
C HIS A 6 -61.13 6.57 12.87
N GLU A 7 -61.00 7.86 12.52
CA GLU A 7 -59.82 8.70 12.76
C GLU A 7 -59.57 8.94 14.26
N THR A 8 -58.33 9.25 14.64
CA THR A 8 -58.02 10.38 15.56
C THR A 8 -56.56 10.83 15.42
N ARG A 9 -56.21 11.95 16.06
CA ARG A 9 -55.17 12.90 15.60
C ARG A 9 -54.40 13.50 16.79
N ARG A 10 -53.08 13.77 16.59
CA ARG A 10 -52.16 14.57 17.47
C ARG A 10 -51.79 13.92 18.82
N ASP A 11 -50.69 14.30 19.49
CA ASP A 11 -49.73 15.42 19.29
C ASP A 11 -48.27 15.02 19.65
N ARG A 12 -47.36 16.01 19.63
CA ARG A 12 -45.88 15.94 19.77
C ARG A 12 -45.31 15.52 21.13
N ASN A 13 -44.11 14.92 21.11
CA ASN A 13 -42.82 15.40 21.68
C ASN A 13 -41.76 14.28 21.54
N SER A 14 -40.60 14.49 20.91
CA SER A 14 -39.33 14.97 21.50
C SER A 14 -38.89 14.19 22.74
N ASP A 15 -37.81 13.41 22.60
CA ASP A 15 -36.68 13.41 23.55
C ASP A 15 -35.45 12.78 22.86
N GLU A 16 -34.31 13.47 22.95
CA GLU A 16 -32.98 12.99 22.57
C GLU A 16 -32.49 11.96 23.59
N ILE A 17 -31.90 10.85 23.12
CA ILE A 17 -31.04 9.95 23.89
C ILE A 17 -29.91 9.52 22.93
N THR A 18 -28.87 10.34 22.77
CA THR A 18 -27.55 10.22 23.41
C THR A 18 -26.83 8.89 23.17
N THR A 19 -25.65 8.99 22.56
CA THR A 19 -24.63 7.95 22.32
C THR A 19 -24.10 7.30 23.60
N PRO A 20 -23.65 6.04 23.49
CA PRO A 20 -22.25 5.71 23.84
C PRO A 20 -21.65 4.68 22.85
N THR A 21 -20.33 4.57 22.65
CA THR A 21 -19.18 5.38 23.10
C THR A 21 -18.04 5.13 22.12
N ASP A 22 -17.29 6.18 21.80
CA ASP A 22 -15.99 6.11 21.14
C ASP A 22 -15.03 5.16 21.88
N HIS A 23 -14.38 4.27 21.12
CA HIS A 23 -13.33 3.35 21.58
C HIS A 23 -12.10 3.42 20.66
N SER A 24 -11.68 4.63 20.28
CA SER A 24 -10.29 4.90 19.89
C SER A 24 -9.33 4.29 20.92
N ARG A 25 -8.54 3.32 20.48
CA ARG A 25 -7.50 2.65 21.27
C ARG A 25 -6.10 3.05 20.79
N ARG A 26 -5.83 4.35 20.61
CA ARG A 26 -4.45 4.82 20.46
C ARG A 26 -3.70 4.63 21.79
N ALA A 27 -2.71 3.75 21.80
CA ALA A 27 -1.81 3.49 22.93
C ALA A 27 -0.34 3.49 22.48
N PHE A 28 0.05 4.50 21.70
CA PHE A 28 1.43 4.71 21.30
C PHE A 28 2.27 5.18 22.50
N LEU A 29 3.18 4.32 22.98
CA LEU A 29 3.96 4.56 24.19
C LEU A 29 5.36 5.06 23.83
N ALA A 30 5.45 6.32 23.40
CA ALA A 30 6.71 7.00 23.15
C ALA A 30 7.60 7.00 24.41
N MET A 31 8.73 6.31 24.38
CA MET A 31 9.58 6.08 25.55
C MET A 31 10.87 6.91 25.51
N THR A 32 10.84 8.12 26.06
CA THR A 32 12.05 8.95 26.26
C THR A 32 12.37 9.16 27.75
N GLY A 33 13.58 8.74 28.17
CA GLY A 33 14.30 9.40 29.27
C GLY A 33 14.38 8.73 30.66
N VAL A 34 15.53 8.08 30.91
CA VAL A 34 16.26 8.10 32.20
C VAL A 34 15.62 7.50 33.47
N GLY A 35 15.76 6.17 33.61
CA GLY A 35 16.39 5.53 34.78
C GLY A 35 15.76 5.62 36.19
N THR A 36 15.17 4.52 36.66
CA THR A 36 15.62 3.84 37.90
C THR A 36 15.11 2.39 38.01
N THR A 37 15.90 1.55 38.69
CA THR A 37 15.75 0.09 38.87
C THR A 37 14.39 -0.42 39.38
N GLY A 38 13.84 -1.44 38.72
CA GLY A 38 12.77 -2.29 39.25
C GLY A 38 12.46 -3.52 38.39
N VAL A 39 13.01 -4.70 38.72
CA VAL A 39 12.85 -5.93 37.94
C VAL A 39 11.56 -6.68 38.32
N ALA A 40 10.74 -7.02 37.32
CA ALA A 40 9.83 -8.16 37.33
C ALA A 40 9.81 -8.77 35.91
N ALA A 41 9.99 -10.08 35.78
CA ALA A 41 10.32 -10.72 34.50
C ALA A 41 9.16 -11.54 33.93
N GLY A 42 8.91 -11.36 32.62
CA GLY A 42 8.20 -12.26 31.72
C GLY A 42 8.90 -12.14 30.37
N ALA A 43 9.40 -13.24 29.82
CA ALA A 43 10.51 -13.18 28.86
C ALA A 43 10.17 -13.75 27.48
N PHE A 44 10.20 -12.88 26.48
CA PHE A 44 10.97 -13.10 25.26
C PHE A 44 11.85 -11.86 25.08
N ALA A 45 13.17 -12.06 25.02
CA ALA A 45 14.14 -10.99 24.91
C ALA A 45 14.97 -11.23 23.65
N ASP A 46 14.80 -10.36 22.67
CA ASP A 46 15.47 -10.44 21.38
C ASP A 46 16.95 -10.01 21.55
N PRO A 47 17.94 -10.78 21.08
CA PRO A 47 19.34 -10.47 21.33
C PRO A 47 19.90 -9.47 20.31
N VAL A 48 20.02 -8.21 20.76
CA VAL A 48 20.85 -7.16 20.13
C VAL A 48 20.28 -6.61 18.80
N ARG A 49 19.26 -5.73 18.91
CA ARG A 49 19.18 -4.57 17.98
C ARG A 49 20.49 -3.79 18.18
N ALA A 50 21.34 -3.77 17.15
CA ALA A 50 22.40 -2.78 17.06
C ALA A 50 21.77 -1.45 16.65
N ASP A 51 22.28 -0.33 17.15
CA ASP A 51 21.99 0.98 16.56
C ASP A 51 22.61 0.99 15.15
N VAL A 52 21.80 0.61 14.16
CA VAL A 52 22.10 0.84 12.74
C VAL A 52 21.71 2.28 12.45
N ASP A 53 22.57 2.99 11.74
CA ASP A 53 22.31 4.37 11.29
C ASP A 53 21.20 4.31 10.23
N THR A 54 19.96 4.58 10.63
CA THR A 54 18.76 4.42 9.76
C THR A 54 18.63 5.49 8.69
N THR A 55 19.45 6.53 8.75
CA THR A 55 19.33 7.77 7.97
C THR A 55 19.60 7.65 6.46
N ASP A 56 20.08 6.49 5.98
CA ASP A 56 20.40 6.24 4.55
C ASP A 56 19.64 5.01 3.97
N ARG A 57 18.73 4.40 4.75
CA ARG A 57 17.95 3.22 4.32
C ARG A 57 16.66 3.61 3.59
N GLY A 58 15.84 4.40 4.28
CA GLY A 58 14.52 4.81 3.83
C GLY A 58 14.49 6.03 2.92
N ILE A 59 13.26 6.41 2.59
CA ILE A 59 12.84 7.69 2.05
C ILE A 59 11.78 8.28 2.97
N GLU A 60 11.47 9.56 2.84
CA GLU A 60 10.19 10.06 3.36
C GLU A 60 9.05 9.40 2.58
N THR A 61 7.95 9.11 3.29
CA THR A 61 6.75 8.48 2.75
C THR A 61 5.54 9.41 2.92
N PRO A 62 5.55 10.63 2.33
CA PRO A 62 4.42 11.54 2.40
C PRO A 62 3.20 10.97 1.66
N TRP A 63 2.04 11.61 1.84
CA TRP A 63 0.86 11.30 1.04
C TRP A 63 1.17 11.47 -0.45
N LEU A 64 0.83 10.46 -1.25
CA LEU A 64 0.95 10.50 -2.69
C LEU A 64 -0.41 10.74 -3.33
N GLU A 65 -0.49 11.73 -4.22
CA GLU A 65 -1.72 12.11 -4.91
C GLU A 65 -1.58 11.91 -6.43
N ARG A 66 -2.59 11.33 -7.06
CA ARG A 66 -2.66 11.16 -8.50
C ARG A 66 -2.85 12.51 -9.22
N ASP A 67 -1.93 12.83 -10.11
CA ASP A 67 -2.05 13.89 -11.11
C ASP A 67 -2.00 13.28 -12.51
N GLY A 68 -3.17 13.16 -13.15
CA GLY A 68 -3.29 12.53 -14.47
C GLY A 68 -2.86 11.06 -14.44
N ASN A 69 -1.71 10.77 -15.06
CA ASN A 69 -1.12 9.43 -15.18
C ASN A 69 0.00 9.13 -14.19
N VAL A 70 0.36 10.09 -13.31
CA VAL A 70 1.47 9.94 -12.35
C VAL A 70 1.01 10.12 -10.91
N LEU A 71 1.83 9.65 -9.96
CA LEU A 71 1.71 10.02 -8.55
C LEU A 71 2.67 11.18 -8.23
N ARG A 72 2.23 12.09 -7.36
CA ARG A 72 3.05 13.20 -6.86
C ARG A 72 3.15 13.22 -5.35
N ASP A 73 4.30 13.69 -4.84
CA ASP A 73 4.43 14.12 -3.45
C ASP A 73 3.77 15.51 -3.23
N PRO A 74 3.61 15.99 -1.97
CA PRO A 74 3.01 17.30 -1.69
C PRO A 74 3.82 18.49 -2.23
N ALA A 75 5.11 18.30 -2.53
CA ALA A 75 5.94 19.30 -3.20
C ALA A 75 5.73 19.35 -4.73
N GLY A 76 4.91 18.44 -5.28
CA GLY A 76 4.58 18.33 -6.69
C GLY A 76 5.60 17.55 -7.52
N ASN A 77 6.59 16.92 -6.89
CA ASN A 77 7.53 16.05 -7.60
C ASN A 77 6.84 14.78 -8.04
N GLU A 78 7.25 14.26 -9.19
CA GLU A 78 6.80 12.97 -9.68
C GLU A 78 7.47 11.83 -8.89
N VAL A 79 6.69 10.81 -8.52
CA VAL A 79 7.15 9.71 -7.67
C VAL A 79 6.93 8.38 -8.38
N VAL A 80 8.00 7.59 -8.56
CA VAL A 80 7.94 6.25 -9.16
C VAL A 80 8.49 5.21 -8.18
N LEU A 81 7.58 4.39 -7.63
CA LEU A 81 7.88 3.44 -6.57
C LEU A 81 8.32 2.08 -7.12
N ARG A 82 9.60 1.75 -6.90
CA ARG A 82 10.26 0.54 -7.38
C ARG A 82 10.50 -0.42 -6.19
N GLY A 83 10.05 -1.66 -6.29
CA GLY A 83 9.88 -2.52 -5.11
C GLY A 83 9.98 -4.02 -5.35
N VAL A 84 9.58 -4.76 -4.32
CA VAL A 84 9.53 -6.23 -4.34
C VAL A 84 8.26 -6.74 -3.67
N ASN A 85 7.79 -7.91 -4.11
CA ASN A 85 6.85 -8.72 -3.36
C ASN A 85 7.59 -9.52 -2.30
N VAL A 86 7.05 -9.52 -1.07
CA VAL A 86 7.47 -10.47 -0.02
C VAL A 86 6.44 -11.60 0.12
N ILE A 87 6.64 -12.51 1.07
CA ILE A 87 5.66 -13.55 1.40
C ILE A 87 4.61 -13.04 2.38
N ASP A 88 3.48 -13.74 2.48
CA ASP A 88 2.44 -13.45 3.48
C ASP A 88 3.02 -13.42 4.92
N PRO A 89 2.67 -12.40 5.74
CA PRO A 89 3.09 -12.26 7.14
C PRO A 89 2.94 -13.51 8.01
N ALA A 90 1.78 -14.18 8.00
CA ALA A 90 1.50 -15.34 8.84
C ALA A 90 2.32 -16.58 8.44
N ARG A 91 2.79 -16.67 7.18
CA ARG A 91 3.75 -17.71 6.76
C ARG A 91 5.05 -17.64 7.59
N THR A 92 5.43 -16.46 8.11
CA THR A 92 6.65 -16.28 8.91
C THR A 92 6.58 -16.86 10.33
N ALA A 93 5.38 -17.14 10.85
CA ALA A 93 5.20 -17.83 12.13
C ALA A 93 5.73 -19.27 12.15
N ARG A 94 6.15 -19.82 11.00
CA ARG A 94 6.73 -21.16 10.89
C ARG A 94 8.22 -21.14 11.18
N SER A 95 8.69 -22.06 12.03
CA SER A 95 10.06 -22.14 12.56
C SER A 95 11.20 -22.37 11.54
N TRP A 96 10.89 -22.46 10.24
CA TRP A 96 11.85 -22.53 9.13
C TRP A 96 11.85 -21.27 8.25
N ARG A 97 10.98 -20.30 8.52
CA ARG A 97 10.96 -18.95 7.93
C ARG A 97 11.62 -17.96 8.88
N ARG A 98 12.07 -16.83 8.32
CA ARG A 98 12.49 -15.64 9.08
C ARG A 98 11.31 -14.73 9.36
N PRO A 99 11.37 -13.88 10.41
CA PRO A 99 10.45 -12.77 10.59
C PRO A 99 10.44 -11.89 9.34
N LEU A 100 9.26 -11.39 8.95
CA LEU A 100 9.15 -10.61 7.71
C LEU A 100 9.93 -9.29 7.76
N SER A 101 10.16 -8.74 8.95
CA SER A 101 11.04 -7.59 9.17
C SER A 101 12.51 -7.87 8.80
N GLU A 102 13.06 -9.08 9.02
CA GLU A 102 14.41 -9.43 8.56
C GLU A 102 14.48 -9.44 7.02
N THR A 103 13.40 -9.87 6.36
CA THR A 103 13.25 -9.89 4.91
C THR A 103 13.13 -8.48 4.33
N ILE A 104 12.32 -7.62 4.95
CA ILE A 104 12.11 -6.23 4.54
C ILE A 104 13.39 -5.40 4.77
N ASP A 105 14.05 -5.58 5.92
CA ASP A 105 15.38 -5.02 6.18
C ASP A 105 16.34 -5.40 5.05
N HIS A 106 16.37 -6.67 4.62
CA HIS A 106 17.26 -7.10 3.54
C HIS A 106 16.91 -6.46 2.19
N ALA A 107 15.62 -6.36 1.84
CA ALA A 107 15.13 -5.77 0.60
C ALA A 107 15.38 -4.25 0.50
N THR A 108 15.77 -3.61 1.59
CA THR A 108 15.93 -2.16 1.73
C THR A 108 17.35 -1.76 2.19
N ASP A 109 18.26 -2.71 2.41
CA ASP A 109 19.61 -2.47 2.96
C ASP A 109 20.58 -1.95 1.89
N PRO A 110 21.00 -0.66 1.92
CA PRO A 110 21.91 -0.09 0.93
C PRO A 110 23.31 -0.70 1.03
N ASP A 111 23.73 -1.15 2.22
CA ASP A 111 24.97 -1.91 2.44
C ASP A 111 24.99 -3.25 1.67
N ARG A 112 23.82 -3.72 1.24
CA ARG A 112 23.63 -4.93 0.41
C ARG A 112 23.26 -4.60 -1.04
N SER A 113 23.34 -3.33 -1.43
CA SER A 113 22.90 -2.83 -2.74
C SER A 113 21.41 -3.06 -3.03
N TRP A 114 20.60 -3.18 -1.97
CA TRP A 114 19.15 -3.26 -2.08
C TRP A 114 18.51 -1.91 -1.74
N HIS A 115 17.54 -1.48 -2.56
CA HIS A 115 16.96 -0.14 -2.49
C HIS A 115 15.46 -0.16 -2.81
N ALA A 116 14.71 -1.18 -2.36
CA ALA A 116 13.26 -1.17 -2.50
C ALA A 116 12.68 0.08 -1.81
N ARG A 117 11.75 0.76 -2.49
CA ARG A 117 11.01 1.93 -1.99
C ARG A 117 9.54 1.64 -1.74
N ILE A 118 9.08 0.45 -2.14
CA ILE A 118 7.78 -0.12 -1.79
C ILE A 118 7.89 -1.63 -1.57
N ILE A 119 7.18 -2.15 -0.56
CA ILE A 119 7.03 -3.57 -0.27
C ILE A 119 5.59 -3.99 -0.55
N ARG A 120 5.38 -4.96 -1.44
CA ARG A 120 4.06 -5.56 -1.63
C ARG A 120 3.87 -6.73 -0.68
N ILE A 121 2.83 -6.65 0.15
CA ILE A 121 2.49 -7.60 1.21
C ILE A 121 1.25 -8.39 0.77
N PRO A 122 1.42 -9.61 0.21
CA PRO A 122 0.29 -10.42 -0.24
C PRO A 122 -0.44 -11.02 0.96
N VAL A 123 -1.62 -10.50 1.30
CA VAL A 123 -2.45 -11.00 2.40
C VAL A 123 -3.26 -12.20 1.93
N GLN A 124 -2.77 -13.42 2.19
CA GLN A 124 -3.35 -14.62 1.61
C GLN A 124 -4.60 -15.09 2.36
N THR A 125 -5.71 -15.22 1.62
CA THR A 125 -6.98 -15.74 2.14
C THR A 125 -6.83 -17.11 2.80
N GLY A 126 -5.96 -17.97 2.28
CA GLY A 126 -5.63 -19.27 2.86
C GLY A 126 -4.71 -19.24 4.08
N ASP A 127 -4.02 -18.12 4.37
CA ASP A 127 -3.28 -17.93 5.62
C ASP A 127 -4.16 -17.38 6.74
N ILE A 128 -5.04 -16.42 6.46
CA ILE A 128 -5.93 -15.82 7.49
C ILE A 128 -6.72 -16.91 8.23
N VAL A 129 -7.24 -17.92 7.52
CA VAL A 129 -7.99 -19.04 8.13
C VAL A 129 -7.16 -19.94 9.05
N THR A 130 -5.83 -19.83 9.03
CA THR A 130 -4.91 -20.59 9.89
C THR A 130 -4.60 -19.92 11.22
N VAL A 131 -4.99 -18.64 11.38
CA VAL A 131 -4.84 -17.85 12.60
C VAL A 131 -5.91 -18.23 13.63
N ASP A 132 -5.51 -18.46 14.88
CA ASP A 132 -6.41 -18.58 16.04
C ASP A 132 -6.84 -17.17 16.52
N PRO A 133 -8.15 -16.85 16.52
CA PRO A 133 -8.65 -15.55 17.00
C PRO A 133 -8.34 -15.21 18.47
N ALA A 134 -7.93 -16.20 19.28
CA ALA A 134 -7.70 -15.98 20.71
C ALA A 134 -6.30 -15.46 21.06
N ASP A 135 -5.29 -15.73 20.22
CA ASP A 135 -3.89 -15.37 20.48
C ASP A 135 -3.01 -15.12 19.24
N GLY A 136 -3.61 -15.11 18.03
CA GLY A 136 -2.89 -14.90 16.78
C GLY A 136 -2.01 -16.07 16.34
N SER A 137 -2.01 -17.20 17.06
CA SER A 137 -1.13 -18.32 16.70
C SER A 137 -1.54 -18.98 15.38
N VAL A 138 -0.55 -19.26 14.53
CA VAL A 138 -0.75 -19.86 13.20
C VAL A 138 -0.69 -21.38 13.32
N SER A 139 -1.70 -22.08 12.81
CA SER A 139 -1.84 -23.53 12.94
C SER A 139 -2.31 -24.22 11.65
N GLY A 140 -1.86 -25.47 11.44
CA GLY A 140 -2.18 -26.23 10.22
C GLY A 140 -1.14 -26.06 9.10
N ASP A 141 -1.47 -26.56 7.91
CA ASP A 141 -0.59 -26.47 6.73
C ASP A 141 -0.89 -25.21 5.91
N PRO A 142 0.08 -24.70 5.13
CA PRO A 142 -0.10 -23.48 4.37
C PRO A 142 -1.13 -23.75 3.25
N GLN A 143 -2.24 -23.00 3.25
CA GLN A 143 -3.17 -22.95 2.12
C GLN A 143 -2.92 -21.63 1.39
N ASN A 144 -2.88 -21.64 0.05
CA ASN A 144 -2.82 -20.39 -0.73
C ASN A 144 -4.21 -19.72 -0.75
N GLU A 145 -5.26 -20.54 -0.79
CA GLU A 145 -6.64 -20.12 -1.00
C GLU A 145 -7.61 -20.95 -0.16
N VAL A 146 -8.81 -20.41 0.01
CA VAL A 146 -10.00 -21.07 0.55
C VAL A 146 -11.25 -20.67 -0.23
N ASP A 147 -12.31 -21.49 -0.14
CA ASP A 147 -13.64 -21.15 -0.65
C ASP A 147 -14.10 -19.79 -0.06
N PRO A 148 -14.74 -18.90 -0.85
CA PRO A 148 -15.24 -17.63 -0.34
C PRO A 148 -16.21 -17.77 0.84
N GLY A 149 -16.13 -16.84 1.79
CA GLY A 149 -16.90 -16.86 3.03
C GLY A 149 -16.33 -17.82 4.09
N THR A 150 -15.13 -18.36 3.90
CA THR A 150 -14.44 -19.18 4.92
C THR A 150 -13.76 -18.30 5.97
N ILE A 151 -13.28 -17.11 5.59
CA ILE A 151 -12.65 -16.16 6.51
C ILE A 151 -13.70 -15.57 7.45
N THR A 152 -13.45 -15.58 8.76
CA THR A 152 -14.27 -14.83 9.72
C THR A 152 -13.62 -13.49 10.06
N GLN A 153 -14.43 -12.50 10.42
CA GLN A 153 -13.95 -11.20 10.91
C GLN A 153 -13.00 -11.37 12.12
N GLU A 154 -13.32 -12.24 13.08
CA GLU A 154 -12.46 -12.50 14.26
C GLU A 154 -11.08 -13.06 13.86
N GLN A 155 -10.98 -13.85 12.79
CA GLN A 155 -9.71 -14.33 12.26
C GLN A 155 -8.93 -13.24 11.54
N LEU A 156 -9.61 -12.38 10.78
CA LEU A 156 -9.00 -11.25 10.08
C LEU A 156 -8.46 -10.20 11.07
N GLU A 157 -9.25 -9.84 12.09
CA GLU A 157 -8.83 -8.94 13.17
C GLU A 157 -7.57 -9.47 13.88
N ALA A 158 -7.52 -10.76 14.23
CA ALA A 158 -6.34 -11.38 14.83
C ALA A 158 -5.15 -11.52 13.87
N TYR A 159 -5.39 -11.73 12.57
CA TYR A 159 -4.34 -11.69 11.55
C TYR A 159 -3.73 -10.28 11.45
N ILE A 160 -4.56 -9.24 11.49
CA ILE A 160 -4.13 -7.84 11.47
C ILE A 160 -3.29 -7.52 12.71
N GLU A 161 -3.83 -7.72 13.92
CA GLU A 161 -3.15 -7.39 15.18
C GLU A 161 -1.79 -8.08 15.33
N HIS A 162 -1.67 -9.34 14.90
CA HIS A 162 -0.51 -10.17 15.21
C HIS A 162 0.47 -10.40 14.05
N HIS A 163 0.06 -10.15 12.79
CA HIS A 163 0.90 -10.43 11.61
C HIS A 163 1.00 -9.25 10.64
N LEU A 164 -0.11 -8.64 10.21
CA LEU A 164 -0.05 -7.55 9.23
C LEU A 164 0.43 -6.23 9.83
N ARG A 165 -0.17 -5.79 10.96
CA ARG A 165 0.15 -4.51 11.60
C ARG A 165 1.64 -4.38 11.92
N PRO A 166 2.33 -5.37 12.54
CA PRO A 166 3.77 -5.28 12.80
C PRO A 166 4.64 -5.15 11.55
N VAL A 167 4.15 -5.56 10.38
CA VAL A 167 4.87 -5.48 9.10
C VAL A 167 4.67 -4.10 8.46
N VAL A 168 3.43 -3.58 8.49
CA VAL A 168 3.11 -2.22 8.06
C VAL A 168 3.81 -1.17 8.94
N ASP A 169 3.86 -1.40 10.25
CA ASP A 169 4.64 -0.58 11.21
C ASP A 169 6.13 -0.60 10.87
N HIS A 170 6.70 -1.78 10.57
CA HIS A 170 8.12 -1.90 10.22
C HIS A 170 8.46 -1.12 8.94
N CYS A 171 7.57 -1.13 7.94
CA CYS A 171 7.72 -0.30 6.73
C CYS A 171 7.77 1.20 7.05
N ALA A 172 6.94 1.69 7.98
CA ALA A 172 7.02 3.07 8.48
C ALA A 172 8.32 3.33 9.27
N GLU A 173 8.71 2.44 10.20
CA GLU A 173 9.93 2.58 11.01
C GLU A 173 11.20 2.76 10.15
N ILE A 174 11.22 2.19 8.94
CA ILE A 174 12.38 2.25 8.03
C ILE A 174 12.18 3.18 6.82
N GLY A 175 11.05 3.90 6.71
CA GLY A 175 10.80 4.87 5.63
C GLY A 175 10.58 4.21 4.25
N VAL A 176 9.63 3.28 4.14
CA VAL A 176 9.33 2.56 2.89
C VAL A 176 7.81 2.39 2.75
N TYR A 177 7.27 2.62 1.55
CA TYR A 177 5.84 2.40 1.28
C TYR A 177 5.48 0.91 1.35
N CYS A 178 4.22 0.57 1.58
CA CYS A 178 3.74 -0.79 1.38
C CYS A 178 2.39 -0.88 0.69
N ILE A 179 2.22 -1.91 -0.14
CA ILE A 179 0.93 -2.32 -0.69
C ILE A 179 0.36 -3.40 0.21
N VAL A 180 -0.79 -3.15 0.81
CA VAL A 180 -1.63 -4.19 1.43
C VAL A 180 -2.51 -4.75 0.33
N ASP A 181 -2.21 -5.98 -0.10
CA ASP A 181 -2.86 -6.66 -1.22
C ASP A 181 -3.84 -7.74 -0.73
N TYR A 182 -5.11 -7.66 -1.13
CA TYR A 182 -6.06 -8.75 -0.97
C TYR A 182 -5.70 -9.92 -1.92
N HIS A 183 -4.82 -10.79 -1.45
CA HIS A 183 -4.15 -11.79 -2.26
C HIS A 183 -5.01 -13.04 -2.50
N ARG A 184 -5.92 -12.93 -3.47
CA ARG A 184 -6.76 -14.02 -3.98
C ARG A 184 -6.49 -14.23 -5.48
N HIS A 185 -6.25 -15.48 -5.89
CA HIS A 185 -5.90 -15.86 -7.27
C HIS A 185 -6.46 -17.24 -7.71
N ALA A 186 -7.71 -17.53 -7.31
CA ALA A 186 -8.39 -18.84 -7.38
C ALA A 186 -7.91 -19.89 -8.41
N ASP A 187 -8.00 -21.18 -8.08
CA ASP A 187 -7.72 -22.29 -9.02
C ASP A 187 -8.74 -22.38 -10.22
N THR A 188 -8.67 -21.41 -11.14
CA THR A 188 -9.40 -21.19 -12.41
C THR A 188 -10.94 -21.06 -12.39
N SER A 189 -11.64 -21.46 -11.33
CA SER A 189 -13.11 -21.58 -11.34
C SER A 189 -13.90 -20.58 -10.51
N LEU A 190 -13.24 -19.70 -9.74
CA LEU A 190 -13.93 -18.64 -9.00
C LEU A 190 -14.17 -17.45 -9.91
N GLU A 191 -15.42 -16.99 -9.97
CA GLU A 191 -15.79 -15.77 -10.66
C GLU A 191 -15.87 -14.62 -9.64
N TYR A 192 -15.40 -13.41 -10.02
CA TYR A 192 -15.51 -12.21 -9.19
C TYR A 192 -16.97 -11.76 -8.96
N THR A 193 -17.92 -12.36 -9.68
CA THR A 193 -19.37 -12.20 -9.55
C THR A 193 -20.01 -13.13 -8.51
N ASP A 194 -19.24 -13.98 -7.82
CA ASP A 194 -19.76 -14.86 -6.77
C ASP A 194 -20.26 -14.03 -5.55
N PRO A 195 -21.53 -14.17 -5.13
CA PRO A 195 -22.06 -13.40 -4.00
C PRO A 195 -21.34 -13.64 -2.67
N ALA A 196 -20.79 -14.83 -2.42
CA ALA A 196 -20.02 -15.10 -1.21
C ALA A 196 -18.64 -14.43 -1.24
N LEU A 197 -18.10 -14.17 -2.44
CA LEU A 197 -16.89 -13.38 -2.62
C LEU A 197 -17.17 -11.88 -2.46
N ASP A 198 -18.29 -11.37 -2.99
CA ASP A 198 -18.72 -9.99 -2.74
C ASP A 198 -18.89 -9.69 -1.24
N GLU A 199 -19.50 -10.62 -0.48
CA GLU A 199 -19.61 -10.52 0.98
C GLU A 199 -18.23 -10.59 1.68
N GLU A 200 -17.31 -11.46 1.23
CA GLU A 200 -15.96 -11.58 1.82
C GLU A 200 -15.07 -10.37 1.52
N VAL A 201 -15.04 -9.86 0.29
CA VAL A 201 -14.19 -8.73 -0.11
C VAL A 201 -14.63 -7.45 0.62
N ARG A 202 -15.93 -7.22 0.76
CA ARG A 202 -16.44 -6.08 1.55
C ARG A 202 -16.08 -6.22 3.03
N MET A 203 -16.28 -7.40 3.61
CA MET A 203 -15.87 -7.67 5.01
C MET A 203 -14.37 -7.46 5.21
N PHE A 204 -13.53 -7.87 4.25
CA PHE A 204 -12.10 -7.63 4.29
C PHE A 204 -11.77 -6.14 4.33
N TRP A 205 -12.31 -5.35 3.40
CA TRP A 205 -12.02 -3.92 3.33
C TRP A 205 -12.69 -3.09 4.43
N ASP A 206 -13.86 -3.49 4.95
CA ASP A 206 -14.51 -2.90 6.12
C ASP A 206 -13.69 -3.06 7.41
N VAL A 207 -12.75 -4.02 7.46
CA VAL A 207 -11.86 -4.26 8.60
C VAL A 207 -10.45 -3.72 8.35
N VAL A 208 -9.91 -3.88 7.14
CA VAL A 208 -8.53 -3.50 6.79
C VAL A 208 -8.37 -2.01 6.49
N ALA A 209 -9.27 -1.40 5.72
CA ALA A 209 -9.14 0.00 5.34
C ALA A 209 -9.13 0.98 6.53
N PRO A 210 -9.98 0.84 7.58
CA PRO A 210 -9.95 1.77 8.72
C PRO A 210 -8.75 1.57 9.66
N GLU A 211 -8.03 0.45 9.61
CA GLU A 211 -6.81 0.24 10.42
C GLU A 211 -5.64 1.11 9.94
N PHE A 212 -5.54 1.32 8.62
CA PHE A 212 -4.39 2.03 7.99
C PHE A 212 -4.80 3.31 7.24
N ALA A 213 -6.03 3.80 7.41
CA ALA A 213 -6.57 4.98 6.72
C ALA A 213 -5.80 6.29 6.99
N ASP A 214 -5.16 6.40 8.16
CA ASP A 214 -4.35 7.57 8.55
C ASP A 214 -2.87 7.44 8.11
N GLU A 215 -2.48 6.35 7.46
CA GLU A 215 -1.07 5.98 7.24
C GLU A 215 -0.62 6.24 5.79
N SER A 216 0.16 7.30 5.59
CA SER A 216 0.56 7.82 4.27
C SER A 216 1.44 6.87 3.45
N HIS A 217 2.16 5.97 4.12
CA HIS A 217 2.99 4.95 3.48
C HIS A 217 2.19 3.75 2.95
N VAL A 218 0.89 3.67 3.23
CA VAL A 218 0.04 2.51 2.89
C VAL A 218 -0.76 2.77 1.61
N LEU A 219 -0.61 1.85 0.65
CA LEU A 219 -1.41 1.71 -0.55
C LEU A 219 -2.26 0.43 -0.43
N TYR A 220 -3.44 0.42 -1.03
CA TYR A 220 -4.33 -0.75 -1.04
C TYR A 220 -4.41 -1.34 -2.44
N GLU A 221 -4.15 -2.63 -2.60
CA GLU A 221 -4.50 -3.34 -3.85
C GLU A 221 -5.79 -4.12 -3.64
N LEU A 222 -6.85 -3.65 -4.31
CA LEU A 222 -8.25 -4.05 -4.11
C LEU A 222 -8.48 -5.56 -4.16
N TYR A 223 -7.79 -6.20 -5.11
CA TYR A 223 -7.86 -7.63 -5.41
C TYR A 223 -6.69 -7.99 -6.35
N ASN A 224 -5.82 -8.90 -5.91
CA ASN A 224 -4.63 -9.38 -6.64
C ASN A 224 -4.91 -9.81 -8.10
N GLU A 225 -5.63 -10.91 -8.31
CA GLU A 225 -5.85 -11.49 -9.65
C GLU A 225 -7.32 -11.91 -9.85
N PRO A 226 -8.20 -10.97 -10.25
CA PRO A 226 -9.54 -11.31 -10.73
C PRO A 226 -9.42 -12.24 -11.94
N ILE A 227 -10.03 -13.42 -11.86
CA ILE A 227 -9.94 -14.40 -12.94
C ILE A 227 -11.03 -14.15 -13.96
N GLY A 228 -12.29 -14.50 -13.63
CA GLY A 228 -13.41 -14.36 -14.54
C GLY A 228 -14.68 -13.83 -13.91
N PRO A 229 -15.73 -13.55 -14.70
CA PRO A 229 -15.81 -13.74 -16.15
C PRO A 229 -14.75 -12.94 -16.94
N TYR A 230 -14.17 -13.57 -17.96
CA TYR A 230 -13.27 -12.94 -18.92
C TYR A 230 -13.51 -13.50 -20.32
N ALA A 231 -13.03 -12.76 -21.32
CA ALA A 231 -13.20 -13.13 -22.71
C ALA A 231 -12.11 -14.11 -23.18
N GLY A 232 -12.50 -15.13 -23.95
CA GLY A 232 -11.75 -16.38 -24.09
C GLY A 232 -11.97 -17.31 -22.89
N GLN A 233 -12.18 -18.61 -23.13
CA GLN A 233 -12.56 -19.57 -22.08
C GLN A 233 -11.43 -20.54 -21.66
N ASP A 234 -10.34 -20.59 -22.43
CA ASP A 234 -9.22 -21.50 -22.18
C ASP A 234 -8.01 -20.71 -21.63
N PRO A 235 -7.62 -20.92 -20.36
CA PRO A 235 -6.41 -20.33 -19.78
C PRO A 235 -5.17 -20.63 -20.63
N GLY A 236 -4.42 -19.58 -20.98
CA GLY A 236 -3.18 -19.70 -21.75
C GLY A 236 -3.34 -19.70 -23.28
N GLU A 237 -4.54 -19.56 -23.85
CA GLU A 237 -4.66 -19.19 -25.26
C GLU A 237 -4.38 -17.69 -25.49
N ASP A 238 -3.74 -17.38 -26.62
CA ASP A 238 -3.46 -16.03 -27.10
C ASP A 238 -4.78 -15.32 -27.46
N TYR A 239 -5.34 -14.64 -26.46
CA TYR A 239 -6.61 -13.96 -26.55
C TYR A 239 -6.41 -12.46 -26.75
N ARG A 240 -7.17 -11.88 -27.70
CA ARG A 240 -7.06 -10.48 -28.10
C ARG A 240 -7.70 -9.57 -27.06
N ILE A 241 -6.92 -9.15 -26.06
CA ILE A 241 -7.31 -8.20 -25.00
C ILE A 241 -7.90 -6.89 -25.57
N ARG A 242 -7.50 -6.49 -26.77
CA ARG A 242 -8.05 -5.33 -27.51
C ARG A 242 -9.27 -5.68 -28.38
N GLY A 243 -10.18 -6.50 -27.86
CA GLY A 243 -11.42 -6.96 -28.53
C GLY A 243 -12.68 -6.50 -27.81
N ASP A 244 -13.79 -6.35 -28.55
CA ASP A 244 -15.09 -5.88 -28.03
C ASP A 244 -15.58 -6.72 -26.82
N ASP A 245 -15.29 -8.02 -26.81
CA ASP A 245 -15.63 -8.96 -25.74
C ASP A 245 -14.73 -8.80 -24.49
N ALA A 246 -13.47 -8.40 -24.66
CA ALA A 246 -12.60 -8.01 -23.55
C ALA A 246 -13.06 -6.69 -22.90
N GLU A 247 -13.52 -5.74 -23.71
CA GLU A 247 -14.12 -4.48 -23.26
C GLU A 247 -15.38 -4.74 -22.42
N GLN A 248 -16.24 -5.68 -22.84
CA GLN A 248 -17.42 -6.05 -22.03
C GLN A 248 -17.03 -6.69 -20.69
N ALA A 249 -16.01 -7.56 -20.66
CA ALA A 249 -15.52 -8.14 -19.41
C ALA A 249 -14.95 -7.07 -18.46
N TRP A 250 -14.22 -6.08 -18.97
CA TRP A 250 -13.79 -4.92 -18.15
C TRP A 250 -14.99 -4.13 -17.60
N LEU A 251 -16.01 -3.89 -18.41
CA LEU A 251 -17.20 -3.15 -17.96
C LEU A 251 -18.00 -3.90 -16.88
N GLU A 252 -18.12 -5.22 -17.00
CA GLU A 252 -18.72 -6.10 -15.98
C GLU A 252 -17.88 -6.17 -14.69
N TRP A 253 -16.55 -6.23 -14.81
CA TRP A 253 -15.62 -6.10 -13.68
C TRP A 253 -15.81 -4.78 -12.95
N ARG A 254 -15.83 -3.66 -13.67
CA ARG A 254 -16.04 -2.34 -13.05
C ARG A 254 -17.39 -2.26 -12.33
N GLU A 255 -18.49 -2.71 -12.96
CA GLU A 255 -19.80 -2.71 -12.31
C GLU A 255 -19.81 -3.58 -11.04
N THR A 256 -19.07 -4.69 -11.02
CA THR A 256 -19.01 -5.62 -9.88
C THR A 256 -18.10 -5.13 -8.75
N ALA A 257 -16.95 -4.56 -9.07
CA ALA A 257 -15.92 -4.16 -8.11
C ALA A 257 -16.01 -2.69 -7.64
N GLN A 258 -16.78 -1.83 -8.31
CA GLN A 258 -17.01 -0.46 -7.86
C GLN A 258 -17.48 -0.37 -6.40
N PRO A 259 -18.44 -1.20 -5.91
CA PRO A 259 -18.82 -1.20 -4.50
C PRO A 259 -17.68 -1.54 -3.53
N TRP A 260 -16.64 -2.25 -3.98
CA TRP A 260 -15.48 -2.58 -3.15
C TRP A 260 -14.52 -1.39 -3.05
N VAL A 261 -14.33 -0.64 -4.14
CA VAL A 261 -13.63 0.67 -4.13
C VAL A 261 -14.38 1.65 -3.23
N ASP A 262 -15.71 1.70 -3.33
CA ASP A 262 -16.58 2.54 -2.50
C ASP A 262 -16.44 2.17 -1.01
N THR A 263 -16.32 0.88 -0.67
CA THR A 263 -16.04 0.42 0.72
C THR A 263 -14.72 1.00 1.22
N ILE A 264 -13.61 0.84 0.48
CA ILE A 264 -12.32 1.43 0.89
C ILE A 264 -12.46 2.94 1.07
N ARG A 265 -13.03 3.64 0.10
CA ARG A 265 -13.19 5.11 0.13
C ARG A 265 -14.13 5.61 1.24
N SER A 266 -14.96 4.74 1.81
CA SER A 266 -15.79 5.09 2.98
C SER A 266 -15.03 5.11 4.31
N HIS A 267 -13.84 4.50 4.35
CA HIS A 267 -12.95 4.46 5.52
C HIS A 267 -11.64 5.23 5.31
N ALA A 268 -11.12 5.23 4.08
CA ALA A 268 -9.81 5.75 3.69
C ALA A 268 -9.92 6.67 2.47
N GLU A 269 -9.99 7.98 2.73
CA GLU A 269 -10.19 9.00 1.68
C GLU A 269 -8.91 9.23 0.85
N ARG A 270 -7.72 9.20 1.47
CA ARG A 270 -6.45 9.63 0.83
C ARG A 270 -5.60 8.51 0.20
N ASN A 271 -5.56 7.30 0.77
CA ASN A 271 -4.63 6.24 0.31
C ASN A 271 -4.84 5.90 -1.18
N VAL A 272 -3.75 5.64 -1.93
CA VAL A 272 -3.85 5.15 -3.32
C VAL A 272 -4.52 3.78 -3.32
N VAL A 273 -5.55 3.60 -4.17
CA VAL A 273 -6.19 2.29 -4.40
C VAL A 273 -5.79 1.77 -5.77
N ILE A 274 -5.03 0.68 -5.80
CA ILE A 274 -4.60 -0.05 -6.97
C ILE A 274 -5.68 -1.09 -7.32
N ILE A 275 -6.19 -1.04 -8.55
CA ILE A 275 -7.30 -1.87 -9.00
C ILE A 275 -6.79 -2.90 -10.02
N GLY A 276 -6.88 -4.18 -9.64
CA GLY A 276 -6.64 -5.32 -10.53
C GLY A 276 -7.69 -5.46 -11.63
N SER A 277 -7.57 -6.49 -12.47
CA SER A 277 -8.49 -6.67 -13.61
C SER A 277 -8.67 -8.14 -14.02
N PRO A 278 -9.69 -8.49 -14.82
CA PRO A 278 -9.94 -9.86 -15.25
C PRO A 278 -8.76 -10.47 -16.01
N ARG A 279 -8.76 -11.81 -16.10
CA ARG A 279 -7.68 -12.62 -16.68
C ARG A 279 -6.34 -12.39 -15.94
N TRP A 280 -6.35 -12.50 -14.61
CA TRP A 280 -5.16 -12.38 -13.76
C TRP A 280 -4.48 -11.01 -13.90
N SER A 281 -5.23 -9.92 -13.75
CA SER A 281 -4.75 -8.54 -13.83
C SER A 281 -4.01 -8.20 -15.14
N GLN A 282 -4.53 -8.67 -16.28
CA GLN A 282 -3.93 -8.46 -17.62
C GLN A 282 -4.69 -7.46 -18.49
N TYR A 283 -5.83 -6.92 -18.02
CA TYR A 283 -6.73 -6.09 -18.81
C TYR A 283 -6.52 -4.58 -18.63
N THR A 284 -5.36 -4.18 -18.09
CA THR A 284 -4.91 -2.79 -17.85
C THR A 284 -5.09 -1.86 -19.07
N TYR A 285 -5.02 -2.40 -20.30
CA TYR A 285 -5.35 -1.69 -21.54
C TYR A 285 -6.70 -0.92 -21.51
N TRP A 286 -7.69 -1.43 -20.78
CA TRP A 286 -9.02 -0.81 -20.69
C TRP A 286 -9.17 0.23 -19.58
N ALA A 287 -8.23 0.32 -18.65
CA ALA A 287 -8.27 1.25 -17.52
C ALA A 287 -8.54 2.71 -17.92
N PRO A 288 -7.70 3.39 -18.74
CA PRO A 288 -7.95 4.79 -19.12
C PRO A 288 -9.21 4.98 -19.99
N ARG A 289 -9.72 3.91 -20.58
CA ARG A 289 -10.88 3.95 -21.49
C ARG A 289 -12.20 3.87 -20.72
N HIS A 290 -12.18 3.21 -19.56
CA HIS A 290 -13.34 2.88 -18.75
C HIS A 290 -12.98 2.90 -17.25
N GLU A 291 -12.44 4.03 -16.78
CA GLU A 291 -12.04 4.20 -15.38
C GLU A 291 -13.18 3.90 -14.39
N PHE A 292 -12.77 3.56 -13.17
CA PHE A 292 -13.63 3.46 -11.98
C PHE A 292 -13.97 4.86 -11.46
N GLU A 293 -15.07 4.99 -10.74
CA GLU A 293 -15.42 6.24 -10.05
C GLU A 293 -14.70 6.29 -8.70
N GLY A 294 -14.06 7.42 -8.38
CA GLY A 294 -13.32 7.62 -7.13
C GLY A 294 -12.07 8.46 -7.32
N GLU A 295 -11.48 8.90 -6.21
CA GLU A 295 -10.25 9.69 -6.21
C GLU A 295 -9.03 8.80 -5.88
N ASN A 296 -7.83 9.25 -6.26
CA ASN A 296 -6.55 8.58 -6.05
C ASN A 296 -6.51 7.08 -6.44
N LEU A 297 -7.03 6.77 -7.63
CA LEU A 297 -7.09 5.40 -8.17
C LEU A 297 -5.94 5.12 -9.15
N ALA A 298 -5.28 3.98 -8.98
CA ALA A 298 -4.27 3.42 -9.87
C ALA A 298 -4.71 2.02 -10.36
N TYR A 299 -4.01 1.44 -11.32
CA TYR A 299 -4.37 0.15 -11.92
C TYR A 299 -3.19 -0.82 -11.95
N SER A 300 -3.42 -2.09 -11.60
CA SER A 300 -2.37 -3.11 -11.69
C SER A 300 -2.28 -3.79 -13.06
N GLY A 301 -1.09 -4.30 -13.34
CA GLY A 301 -0.76 -5.17 -14.46
C GLY A 301 0.12 -6.33 -14.02
N HIS A 302 -0.25 -7.56 -14.35
CA HIS A 302 0.52 -8.76 -14.01
C HIS A 302 1.09 -9.43 -15.27
N VAL A 303 2.41 -9.61 -15.32
CA VAL A 303 3.07 -10.15 -16.53
C VAL A 303 4.39 -10.87 -16.26
N TYR A 304 4.41 -12.17 -16.55
CA TYR A 304 5.61 -12.99 -16.48
C TYR A 304 6.23 -13.21 -17.87
N ALA A 305 7.45 -13.75 -17.90
CA ALA A 305 8.20 -14.02 -19.13
C ALA A 305 7.42 -14.78 -20.21
N GLY A 306 6.85 -15.94 -19.85
CA GLY A 306 6.12 -16.83 -20.75
C GLY A 306 4.73 -16.34 -21.17
N HIS A 307 4.34 -15.10 -20.85
CA HIS A 307 3.14 -14.47 -21.39
C HIS A 307 3.40 -13.84 -22.78
N ASP A 308 3.70 -14.68 -23.78
CA ASP A 308 3.97 -14.26 -25.17
C ASP A 308 2.88 -13.35 -25.75
N GLY A 309 1.61 -13.61 -25.43
CA GLY A 309 0.45 -12.81 -25.88
C GLY A 309 0.38 -11.40 -25.27
N LEU A 310 1.13 -11.13 -24.20
CA LEU A 310 1.28 -9.81 -23.56
C LEU A 310 2.54 -9.09 -24.05
N ARG A 311 2.93 -9.27 -25.32
CA ARG A 311 4.05 -8.58 -25.95
C ARG A 311 3.61 -7.86 -27.24
N PRO A 312 4.12 -6.65 -27.54
CA PRO A 312 5.04 -5.85 -26.70
C PRO A 312 4.35 -5.34 -25.43
N LEU A 313 5.11 -5.18 -24.34
CA LEU A 313 4.57 -4.72 -23.04
C LEU A 313 3.88 -3.35 -23.15
N GLY A 314 4.42 -2.47 -24.01
CA GLY A 314 3.85 -1.16 -24.33
C GLY A 314 2.39 -1.21 -24.82
N ASP A 315 1.96 -2.25 -25.54
CA ASP A 315 0.57 -2.34 -26.01
C ASP A 315 -0.44 -2.61 -24.86
N TYR A 316 0.01 -3.21 -23.75
CA TYR A 316 -0.89 -3.71 -22.70
C TYR A 316 -0.80 -2.93 -21.39
N PHE A 317 0.38 -2.39 -21.08
CA PHE A 317 0.68 -1.72 -19.81
C PHE A 317 1.28 -0.31 -20.01
N GLY A 318 2.06 -0.10 -21.07
CA GLY A 318 2.70 1.19 -21.35
C GLY A 318 1.76 2.26 -21.91
N GLU A 319 1.02 1.98 -22.99
CA GLU A 319 0.01 2.89 -23.55
C GLU A 319 -1.02 3.33 -22.48
N PRO A 320 -1.49 2.46 -21.56
CA PRO A 320 -2.27 2.90 -20.40
C PRO A 320 -1.53 3.80 -19.41
N SER A 321 -0.24 3.58 -19.16
CA SER A 321 0.56 4.38 -18.22
C SER A 321 0.83 5.82 -18.70
N GLU A 322 0.50 6.14 -19.96
CA GLU A 322 0.45 7.51 -20.47
C GLU A 322 -0.84 8.27 -20.06
N GLU A 323 -1.86 7.57 -19.58
CA GLU A 323 -3.20 8.13 -19.27
C GLU A 323 -3.63 7.93 -17.79
N VAL A 324 -3.21 6.84 -17.12
CA VAL A 324 -3.51 6.52 -15.71
C VAL A 324 -2.27 5.96 -14.98
N PRO A 325 -2.13 6.08 -13.65
CA PRO A 325 -1.02 5.44 -12.94
C PRO A 325 -1.12 3.91 -13.02
N VAL A 326 -0.04 3.27 -13.46
CA VAL A 326 0.05 1.81 -13.62
C VAL A 326 1.13 1.25 -12.69
N PHE A 327 0.74 0.25 -11.90
CA PHE A 327 1.65 -0.55 -11.10
C PHE A 327 1.79 -1.94 -11.75
N LEU A 328 3.01 -2.37 -12.07
CA LEU A 328 3.26 -3.80 -12.33
C LEU A 328 3.48 -4.50 -10.99
N THR A 329 2.38 -4.72 -10.27
CA THR A 329 2.37 -5.32 -8.92
C THR A 329 2.91 -6.74 -8.89
N GLU A 330 2.85 -7.46 -10.02
CA GLU A 330 3.67 -8.67 -10.25
C GLU A 330 4.25 -8.74 -11.66
N PHE A 331 5.57 -8.96 -11.72
CA PHE A 331 6.25 -9.45 -12.92
C PHE A 331 7.47 -10.29 -12.51
N GLY A 332 8.02 -11.07 -13.44
CA GLY A 332 9.24 -11.82 -13.16
C GLY A 332 9.60 -12.91 -14.16
N TYR A 333 10.74 -13.56 -13.92
CA TYR A 333 11.25 -14.66 -14.73
C TYR A 333 12.25 -15.57 -13.99
N GLN A 334 12.33 -16.83 -14.41
CA GLN A 334 13.41 -17.78 -14.07
C GLN A 334 13.43 -18.92 -15.10
N ARG A 335 14.60 -19.26 -15.68
CA ARG A 335 14.71 -20.13 -16.87
C ARG A 335 13.88 -21.42 -16.80
N ASP A 336 14.03 -22.17 -15.72
CA ASP A 336 13.35 -23.47 -15.50
C ASP A 336 12.21 -23.38 -14.44
N ALA A 337 11.54 -22.24 -14.34
CA ALA A 337 10.39 -22.12 -13.44
C ALA A 337 9.13 -22.88 -13.94
N GLY A 338 8.95 -22.99 -15.25
CA GLY A 338 7.75 -23.50 -15.92
C GLY A 338 6.87 -22.35 -16.43
N SER A 339 5.96 -22.61 -17.38
CA SER A 339 5.04 -21.58 -17.87
C SER A 339 4.08 -21.13 -16.75
N PRO A 340 3.79 -19.83 -16.57
CA PRO A 340 4.25 -18.68 -17.37
C PRO A 340 5.56 -18.02 -16.89
N LEU A 341 6.21 -18.56 -15.87
CA LEU A 341 7.38 -17.97 -15.20
C LEU A 341 8.72 -18.17 -15.94
N SER A 342 8.79 -19.10 -16.90
CA SER A 342 10.02 -19.44 -17.62
C SER A 342 10.50 -18.32 -18.54
N GLY A 343 11.68 -17.77 -18.25
CA GLY A 343 12.32 -16.67 -18.98
C GLY A 343 13.79 -16.45 -18.59
N THR A 344 14.45 -15.47 -19.19
CA THR A 344 15.92 -15.28 -19.06
C THR A 344 16.33 -13.82 -18.93
N THR A 345 17.48 -13.54 -18.32
CA THR A 345 17.94 -12.15 -18.13
C THR A 345 18.23 -11.47 -19.47
N SER A 346 18.84 -12.17 -20.43
CA SER A 346 19.18 -11.59 -21.73
C SER A 346 18.01 -11.36 -22.70
N GLU A 347 16.84 -11.97 -22.44
CA GLU A 347 15.61 -11.78 -23.23
C GLU A 347 14.55 -11.02 -22.45
N ASP A 348 14.07 -11.55 -21.32
CA ASP A 348 12.98 -10.99 -20.53
C ASP A 348 13.43 -9.86 -19.61
N GLY A 349 14.56 -10.02 -18.91
CA GLY A 349 15.14 -8.95 -18.08
C GLY A 349 15.42 -7.69 -18.91
N ALA A 350 16.08 -7.86 -20.06
CA ALA A 350 16.30 -6.79 -21.03
C ALA A 350 15.01 -6.18 -21.61
N ALA A 351 13.94 -6.98 -21.79
CA ALA A 351 12.65 -6.49 -22.27
C ALA A 351 11.89 -5.69 -21.20
N PHE A 352 11.92 -6.11 -19.93
CA PHE A 352 11.38 -5.36 -18.80
C PHE A 352 12.15 -4.05 -18.59
N GLU A 353 13.48 -4.10 -18.62
CA GLU A 353 14.33 -2.90 -18.50
C GLU A 353 14.04 -1.88 -19.61
N SER A 354 13.98 -2.34 -20.88
CA SER A 354 13.61 -1.48 -22.02
C SER A 354 12.20 -0.90 -21.88
N PHE A 355 11.26 -1.63 -21.27
CA PHE A 355 9.90 -1.16 -21.03
C PHE A 355 9.84 -0.09 -19.93
N PHE A 356 10.55 -0.27 -18.82
CA PHE A 356 10.64 0.75 -17.76
C PHE A 356 11.44 1.99 -18.16
N ASP A 357 12.33 1.89 -19.14
CA ASP A 357 13.04 3.03 -19.75
C ASP A 357 12.20 3.78 -20.81
N GLU A 358 11.19 3.14 -21.40
CA GLU A 358 10.27 3.73 -22.39
C GLU A 358 9.01 4.31 -21.72
N TYR A 359 8.54 3.68 -20.63
CA TYR A 359 7.38 4.05 -19.83
C TYR A 359 7.83 4.28 -18.38
N ASP A 360 8.51 5.40 -18.16
CA ASP A 360 9.16 5.78 -16.90
C ASP A 360 8.19 6.00 -15.73
N THR A 361 6.92 6.28 -16.02
CA THR A 361 5.83 6.45 -15.05
C THR A 361 5.29 5.14 -14.44
N VAL A 362 5.70 3.97 -14.94
CA VAL A 362 5.24 2.67 -14.41
C VAL A 362 5.93 2.36 -13.09
N HIS A 363 5.17 1.91 -12.08
CA HIS A 363 5.66 1.51 -10.77
C HIS A 363 5.89 -0.02 -10.72
N PRO A 364 7.13 -0.55 -10.72
CA PRO A 364 7.39 -1.99 -10.78
C PRO A 364 7.57 -2.66 -9.41
N GLN A 365 6.89 -3.78 -9.18
CA GLN A 365 7.09 -4.67 -8.02
C GLN A 365 7.30 -6.11 -8.48
N ILE A 366 8.56 -6.57 -8.45
CA ILE A 366 8.90 -7.90 -8.96
C ILE A 366 8.43 -9.00 -8.00
N TRP A 367 8.02 -10.14 -8.53
CA TRP A 367 7.63 -11.32 -7.76
C TRP A 367 8.72 -12.41 -7.86
N CYS A 368 9.31 -12.91 -6.77
CA CYS A 368 9.24 -12.38 -5.40
C CYS A 368 10.56 -12.56 -4.64
N PHE A 369 10.72 -11.78 -3.58
CA PHE A 369 11.87 -11.75 -2.68
C PHE A 369 11.85 -12.96 -1.72
N ASP A 370 11.89 -14.16 -2.28
CA ASP A 370 11.82 -15.42 -1.54
C ASP A 370 12.81 -16.48 -2.04
N ARG A 371 13.01 -17.52 -1.23
CA ARG A 371 13.81 -18.73 -1.50
C ARG A 371 12.98 -19.97 -1.88
N SER A 372 11.65 -19.90 -1.86
CA SER A 372 10.76 -21.05 -2.05
C SER A 372 9.66 -20.82 -3.09
N TRP A 373 9.06 -19.63 -3.11
CA TRP A 373 8.06 -19.24 -4.10
C TRP A 373 8.73 -18.86 -5.42
N LYS A 374 8.24 -19.42 -6.53
CA LYS A 374 8.82 -19.15 -7.86
C LYS A 374 8.24 -17.86 -8.44
N PRO A 375 9.02 -17.10 -9.24
CA PRO A 375 10.46 -17.23 -9.46
C PRO A 375 11.24 -16.76 -8.22
N TYR A 376 12.01 -17.67 -7.60
CA TYR A 376 12.72 -17.37 -6.35
C TYR A 376 14.02 -16.61 -6.64
N MET A 377 14.32 -15.63 -5.79
CA MET A 377 15.56 -14.85 -5.87
C MET A 377 16.71 -15.48 -5.10
N PHE A 378 16.44 -16.32 -4.10
CA PHE A 378 17.45 -16.83 -3.18
C PHE A 378 17.58 -18.35 -3.26
N ASP A 379 18.81 -18.86 -3.04
CA ASP A 379 19.10 -20.30 -3.10
C ASP A 379 18.44 -21.05 -1.93
N GLY A 380 17.39 -21.80 -2.25
CA GLY A 380 16.67 -22.67 -1.32
C GLY A 380 17.55 -23.71 -0.61
N ASP A 381 18.66 -24.14 -1.20
CA ASP A 381 19.57 -25.17 -0.65
C ASP A 381 20.82 -24.57 0.04
N ALA A 382 21.02 -23.25 -0.01
CA ALA A 382 22.21 -22.61 0.55
C ALA A 382 22.22 -22.55 2.09
N PRO A 383 23.42 -22.59 2.71
CA PRO A 383 23.57 -22.45 4.17
C PRO A 383 23.41 -21.01 4.65
N ASP A 384 23.63 -20.02 3.78
CA ASP A 384 23.22 -18.64 3.97
C ASP A 384 21.91 -18.43 3.20
N GLU A 385 20.86 -18.09 3.93
CA GLU A 385 19.50 -17.88 3.43
C GLU A 385 19.42 -16.75 2.40
N TRP A 386 20.36 -15.80 2.47
CA TRP A 386 20.44 -14.66 1.58
C TRP A 386 21.41 -14.85 0.41
N THR A 387 21.67 -16.12 0.02
CA THR A 387 22.47 -16.43 -1.17
C THR A 387 21.69 -16.05 -2.42
N LEU A 388 21.91 -14.83 -2.92
CA LEU A 388 21.25 -14.29 -4.10
C LEU A 388 21.60 -15.09 -5.36
N LEU A 389 20.57 -15.40 -6.14
CA LEU A 389 20.69 -16.03 -7.45
C LEU A 389 20.69 -14.98 -8.55
N GLY A 390 21.44 -15.25 -9.62
CA GLY A 390 21.71 -14.26 -10.66
C GLY A 390 22.21 -14.87 -11.96
N GLY A 391 22.97 -14.06 -12.70
CA GLY A 391 23.36 -14.35 -14.07
C GLY A 391 22.14 -14.48 -14.99
N GLU A 392 22.19 -15.45 -15.90
CA GLU A 392 21.25 -15.57 -17.02
C GLU A 392 19.93 -16.31 -16.66
N ASP A 393 19.95 -17.10 -15.58
CA ASP A 393 18.89 -18.06 -15.23
C ASP A 393 17.87 -17.49 -14.23
N TYR A 394 18.22 -16.41 -13.51
CA TYR A 394 17.49 -15.89 -12.35
C TYR A 394 17.46 -14.36 -12.32
N GLN A 395 16.32 -13.81 -11.90
CA GLN A 395 16.06 -12.35 -11.84
C GLN A 395 16.73 -11.60 -10.68
N GLY A 396 17.25 -12.28 -9.66
CA GLY A 396 17.66 -11.66 -8.39
C GLY A 396 18.77 -10.61 -8.53
N GLU A 397 19.93 -10.99 -9.06
CA GLU A 397 21.06 -10.08 -9.31
C GLU A 397 20.71 -8.96 -10.32
N TRP A 398 19.87 -9.26 -11.33
CA TRP A 398 19.39 -8.24 -12.27
C TRP A 398 18.53 -7.19 -11.58
N TRP A 399 17.56 -7.61 -10.76
CA TRP A 399 16.69 -6.67 -10.04
C TRP A 399 17.43 -5.86 -8.97
N GLN A 400 18.35 -6.49 -8.25
CA GLN A 400 19.24 -5.78 -7.32
C GLN A 400 20.02 -4.68 -8.05
N THR A 401 20.57 -4.99 -9.23
CA THR A 401 21.30 -4.01 -10.07
C THR A 401 20.37 -2.90 -10.54
N PHE A 402 19.20 -3.23 -11.07
CA PHE A 402 18.20 -2.26 -11.54
C PHE A 402 17.79 -1.25 -10.45
N LEU A 403 17.50 -1.74 -9.24
CA LEU A 403 17.20 -0.90 -8.07
C LEU A 403 18.40 -0.06 -7.65
N ALA A 404 19.61 -0.63 -7.60
CA ALA A 404 20.82 0.09 -7.21
C ALA A 404 21.20 1.21 -8.20
N GLU A 405 20.96 1.02 -9.50
CA GLU A 405 21.19 2.05 -10.51
C GLU A 405 20.20 3.21 -10.40
N ARG A 406 18.92 2.91 -10.13
CA ARG A 406 17.79 3.88 -10.03
C ARG A 406 17.45 4.32 -8.60
N ARG A 407 18.32 4.05 -7.62
CA ARG A 407 18.09 4.25 -6.16
C ARG A 407 17.81 5.69 -5.71
N THR A 408 18.01 6.67 -6.58
CA THR A 408 17.84 8.12 -6.36
C THR A 408 16.78 8.74 -7.25
N ASP A 409 16.14 7.95 -8.10
CA ASP A 409 15.32 8.44 -9.20
C ASP A 409 13.86 8.48 -8.75
N ASP A 410 13.18 9.60 -9.02
CA ASP A 410 11.74 9.79 -8.78
C ASP A 410 11.31 9.45 -7.35
N LEU A 411 12.14 9.84 -6.38
CA LEU A 411 11.85 9.71 -4.96
C LEU A 411 11.00 10.92 -4.48
N PRO A 412 10.10 10.72 -3.50
CA PRO A 412 9.52 11.83 -2.75
C PRO A 412 10.63 12.67 -2.14
N GLN A 413 10.49 14.00 -2.19
CA GLN A 413 11.49 14.91 -1.65
C GLN A 413 11.12 15.37 -0.25
N THR A 414 12.13 15.40 0.62
CA THR A 414 12.00 15.81 2.02
C THR A 414 11.57 17.27 2.15
N GLY A 415 10.36 17.53 2.66
CA GLY A 415 9.85 18.85 3.07
C GLY A 415 10.24 20.03 2.19
N GLY A 416 9.55 20.20 1.04
CA GLY A 416 9.99 21.14 0.00
C GLY A 416 8.94 21.65 -0.97
N GLY A 417 7.69 21.87 -0.54
CA GLY A 417 6.81 22.79 -1.27
C GLY A 417 7.55 24.13 -1.45
N SER A 418 7.88 24.49 -2.70
CA SER A 418 8.97 25.47 -2.94
C SER A 418 8.69 26.92 -2.50
N GLU A 419 7.50 27.18 -1.97
CA GLU A 419 7.11 28.43 -1.32
C GLU A 419 7.33 28.31 0.19
N THR A 420 8.47 28.78 0.70
CA THR A 420 8.60 29.04 2.14
C THR A 420 7.91 30.33 2.52
N ILE A 421 7.34 30.40 3.72
CA ILE A 421 6.79 31.64 4.27
C ILE A 421 7.75 32.21 5.32
N SER A 422 8.27 33.41 5.06
CA SER A 422 9.23 34.05 5.97
C SER A 422 8.55 34.52 7.27
N VAL A 423 8.87 33.85 8.38
CA VAL A 423 8.31 34.08 9.72
C VAL A 423 9.41 34.63 10.64
N GLY A 424 9.71 35.91 10.47
CA GLY A 424 10.73 36.61 11.27
C GLY A 424 12.14 36.37 10.76
N GLU A 425 12.86 35.43 11.37
CA GLU A 425 14.15 34.92 10.86
C GLU A 425 14.08 33.46 10.37
N TYR A 426 12.90 32.84 10.50
CA TYR A 426 12.60 31.48 10.07
C TYR A 426 11.92 31.46 8.70
N GLU A 427 11.98 30.32 8.03
CA GLU A 427 11.34 30.07 6.73
C GLU A 427 10.40 28.88 6.90
N ALA A 428 9.14 29.18 7.22
CA ALA A 428 8.12 28.21 7.57
C ALA A 428 7.73 27.33 6.38
N ARG A 429 7.33 26.10 6.66
CA ARG A 429 6.97 25.07 5.67
C ARG A 429 5.70 24.31 6.05
N ASP A 430 5.06 23.86 5.00
CA ASP A 430 4.02 22.84 4.92
C ASP A 430 4.76 21.50 4.73
N ILE A 431 4.76 20.64 5.75
CA ILE A 431 5.55 19.39 5.73
C ILE A 431 4.68 18.15 5.56
N ASP A 432 3.39 18.20 5.88
CA ASP A 432 2.45 17.09 5.67
C ASP A 432 1.55 17.24 4.41
N GLY A 433 1.55 18.43 3.80
CA GLY A 433 0.81 18.71 2.57
C GLY A 433 -0.65 19.12 2.78
N ASP A 434 -1.14 19.29 4.02
CA ASP A 434 -2.55 19.67 4.27
C ASP A 434 -2.89 21.11 3.86
N GLY A 435 -1.87 21.92 3.59
CA GLY A 435 -2.00 23.32 3.22
C GLY A 435 -1.73 24.30 4.36
N LEU A 436 -1.43 23.85 5.57
CA LEU A 436 -0.97 24.65 6.71
C LEU A 436 0.56 24.63 6.81
N TYR A 437 1.12 25.50 7.65
CA TYR A 437 2.57 25.74 7.75
C TYR A 437 3.03 25.53 9.21
N GLU A 438 3.05 24.27 9.64
CA GLU A 438 3.34 23.79 10.98
C GLU A 438 4.82 23.70 11.35
N ASP A 439 5.73 23.46 10.39
CA ASP A 439 7.18 23.64 10.56
C ASP A 439 7.51 25.14 10.43
N VAL A 440 7.22 25.91 11.47
CA VAL A 440 7.38 27.36 11.48
C VAL A 440 8.85 27.76 11.63
N ASN A 441 9.67 26.92 12.26
CA ASN A 441 11.08 27.19 12.51
C ASN A 441 11.99 26.76 11.35
N GLY A 442 11.53 25.82 10.51
CA GLY A 442 12.18 25.40 9.26
C GLY A 442 13.17 24.24 9.45
N ASP A 443 13.01 23.42 10.49
CA ASP A 443 13.87 22.27 10.80
C ASP A 443 13.28 20.90 10.39
N ASN A 444 12.18 20.90 9.63
CA ASN A 444 11.44 19.73 9.14
C ASN A 444 10.75 18.90 10.25
N GLU A 445 10.55 19.43 11.45
CA GLU A 445 9.79 18.75 12.52
C GLU A 445 8.71 19.69 13.09
N THR A 446 7.48 19.21 13.27
CA THR A 446 6.44 19.98 13.99
C THR A 446 6.63 19.81 15.49
N THR A 447 7.18 20.82 16.16
CA THR A 447 7.59 20.72 17.56
C THR A 447 7.15 21.90 18.44
N HIS A 448 7.53 21.84 19.72
CA HIS A 448 7.43 22.99 20.61
C HIS A 448 8.30 24.18 20.16
N GLY A 449 9.28 23.97 19.27
CA GLY A 449 10.05 25.05 18.63
C GLY A 449 9.15 25.97 17.81
N ASP A 450 8.25 25.38 17.03
CA ASP A 450 7.38 26.03 16.05
C ASP A 450 6.29 26.85 16.71
N VAL A 451 5.67 26.31 17.75
CA VAL A 451 4.73 27.06 18.60
C VAL A 451 5.40 28.31 19.18
N ASN A 452 6.68 28.23 19.59
CA ASN A 452 7.41 29.39 20.08
C ASN A 452 7.78 30.36 18.93
N ALA A 453 8.28 29.85 17.81
CA ALA A 453 8.63 30.64 16.62
C ALA A 453 7.41 31.43 16.10
N LEU A 454 6.26 30.77 15.97
CA LEU A 454 4.99 31.35 15.59
C LEU A 454 4.49 32.35 16.63
N PHE A 455 4.54 32.01 17.92
CA PHE A 455 4.10 32.93 18.97
C PHE A 455 4.92 34.22 19.00
N GLU A 456 6.25 34.13 18.90
CA GLU A 456 7.13 35.30 18.88
C GLU A 456 6.92 36.14 17.60
N ASN A 457 6.80 35.48 16.45
CA ASN A 457 6.73 36.12 15.13
C ASN A 457 5.31 36.25 14.56
N ARG A 458 4.25 36.05 15.36
CA ARG A 458 2.82 36.14 14.94
C ARG A 458 2.40 37.43 14.22
N ASN A 459 3.19 38.50 14.31
CA ASN A 459 2.95 39.77 13.62
C ASN A 459 3.90 40.01 12.43
N ALA A 460 4.68 38.99 12.03
CA ALA A 460 5.53 39.04 10.85
C ALA A 460 4.68 39.10 9.58
N ASP A 461 5.21 39.75 8.53
CA ASP A 461 4.49 39.94 7.28
C ASP A 461 4.11 38.60 6.63
N GLY A 462 4.92 37.53 6.76
CA GLY A 462 4.59 36.20 6.25
C GLY A 462 3.33 35.60 6.89
N VAL A 463 3.19 35.70 8.21
CA VAL A 463 2.00 35.20 8.94
C VAL A 463 0.77 36.07 8.65
N GLN A 464 0.93 37.39 8.63
CA GLN A 464 -0.19 38.32 8.49
C GLN A 464 -0.73 38.44 7.05
N ASN A 465 0.07 38.10 6.03
CA ASN A 465 -0.36 38.12 4.63
C ASN A 465 -0.91 36.77 4.12
N ASN A 466 -0.64 35.67 4.84
CA ASN A 466 -1.11 34.32 4.49
C ASN A 466 -1.89 33.71 5.68
N PRO A 467 -2.95 34.36 6.20
CA PRO A 467 -3.62 33.91 7.42
C PRO A 467 -4.23 32.51 7.29
N GLU A 468 -4.66 32.11 6.10
CA GLU A 468 -5.15 30.76 5.79
C GLU A 468 -4.10 29.66 5.91
N LYS A 469 -2.80 29.99 5.78
CA LYS A 469 -1.68 29.05 5.94
C LYS A 469 -1.31 28.79 7.40
N PHE A 470 -1.92 29.53 8.33
CA PHE A 470 -1.73 29.35 9.78
C PHE A 470 -3.08 29.29 10.52
N ASP A 471 -4.18 29.01 9.82
CA ASP A 471 -5.55 28.93 10.37
C ASP A 471 -5.80 27.54 10.97
N PHE A 472 -4.93 27.11 11.89
CA PHE A 472 -4.95 25.76 12.47
C PHE A 472 -6.30 25.40 13.11
N ASP A 473 -7.04 26.39 13.64
CA ASP A 473 -8.37 26.18 14.25
C ASP A 473 -9.55 26.19 13.25
N GLY A 474 -9.27 26.41 11.96
CA GLY A 474 -10.23 26.40 10.86
C GLY A 474 -11.29 27.50 10.90
N ASN A 475 -11.11 28.57 11.68
CA ASN A 475 -12.11 29.62 11.85
C ASN A 475 -12.09 30.71 10.75
N GLY A 476 -11.10 30.68 9.85
CA GLY A 476 -10.95 31.56 8.69
C GLY A 476 -10.16 32.85 8.96
N ARG A 477 -9.31 32.87 10.00
CA ARG A 477 -8.43 33.99 10.39
C ARG A 477 -7.44 33.58 11.49
N PHE A 478 -6.15 33.72 11.18
CA PHE A 478 -5.07 33.61 12.14
C PHE A 478 -5.25 34.50 13.40
N GLY A 479 -5.05 33.90 14.57
CA GLY A 479 -5.21 34.50 15.89
C GLY A 479 -4.40 33.76 16.98
N PHE A 480 -4.84 33.91 18.24
CA PHE A 480 -4.19 33.23 19.37
C PHE A 480 -4.72 31.82 19.59
N SER A 481 -5.89 31.49 19.04
CA SER A 481 -6.45 30.14 19.09
C SER A 481 -5.65 29.19 18.19
N ASP A 482 -5.19 29.63 17.03
CA ASP A 482 -4.36 28.81 16.12
C ASP A 482 -3.02 28.41 16.73
N ILE A 483 -2.42 29.30 17.53
CA ILE A 483 -1.18 29.01 18.28
C ILE A 483 -1.43 27.98 19.39
N LEU A 484 -2.65 27.93 19.94
CA LEU A 484 -3.05 26.89 20.90
C LEU A 484 -3.38 25.58 20.20
N GLU A 485 -4.03 25.63 19.03
CA GLU A 485 -4.35 24.46 18.23
C GLU A 485 -3.07 23.78 17.72
N LEU A 486 -2.10 24.53 17.20
CA LEU A 486 -0.76 24.02 16.85
C LEU A 486 -0.06 23.37 18.05
N LEU A 487 -0.28 23.88 19.27
CA LEU A 487 0.25 23.28 20.50
C LEU A 487 -0.54 22.02 20.95
N GLU A 488 -1.83 21.92 20.64
CA GLU A 488 -2.66 20.74 20.93
C GLU A 488 -2.45 19.62 19.89
N ARG A 489 -1.82 19.91 18.75
CA ARG A 489 -1.35 18.94 17.73
C ARG A 489 -0.02 18.25 18.10
N LEU A 490 0.66 18.65 19.18
CA LEU A 490 1.94 18.08 19.68
C LEU A 490 1.77 17.00 20.77
#